data_AF-A0A367LUH1-F1
#
_entry.id   AF-A0A367LUH1-F1
#
_cell.length_a   1.000
_cell.length_b   1.000
_cell.length_c   1.000
_cell.angle_alpha   90.00
_cell.angle_beta   90.00
_cell.angle_gamma   90.00
#
_symmetry.space_group_name_H-M   'P 1'
#
loop_
_entity.id
_entity.type
_entity.pdbx_description
1 polymer ?
#
loop_
_entity_poly.entity_id
_entity_poly.type
_entity_poly.pdbx_seq_one_letter_code
_entity_poly.pdbx_strand_id
1 'polypeptide(L)'
;AEQLGGRLTLESQPGVGTTANIWIPAVPRTPESARTGNGATPQAPSESERVRLSCRVLVVDDDPLVLNNTAAMLEDLGCSVLKADSGSLALEIL
;
A
#
# COMPACT_ATOMS: atom_id res chain seq x y z
N ALA A 1 -12.14 -6.13 -2.30
CA ALA A 1 -11.99 -7.09 -1.18
C ALA A 1 -10.54 -7.55 -1.01
N GLU A 2 -9.84 -7.89 -2.11
CA GLU A 2 -8.48 -8.46 -2.07
C GLU A 2 -7.42 -7.58 -1.41
N GLN A 3 -7.49 -6.25 -1.60
CA GLN A 3 -6.60 -5.29 -0.92
C GLN A 3 -6.69 -5.38 0.63
N LEU A 4 -7.81 -5.87 1.16
CA LEU A 4 -8.04 -6.08 2.59
C LEU A 4 -7.83 -7.55 3.00
N GLY A 5 -7.28 -8.39 2.12
CA GLY A 5 -7.16 -9.84 2.31
C GLY A 5 -8.51 -10.57 2.34
N GLY A 6 -9.55 -9.95 1.79
CA GLY A 6 -10.90 -10.50 1.71
C GLY A 6 -11.22 -11.15 0.37
N ARG A 7 -12.48 -11.56 0.20
CA ARG A 7 -12.99 -12.18 -1.04
C ARG A 7 -14.31 -11.54 -1.47
N LEU A 8 -14.53 -11.47 -2.78
CA LEU A 8 -15.79 -11.09 -3.40
C LEU A 8 -16.30 -12.26 -4.25
N THR A 9 -17.59 -12.61 -4.12
CA THR A 9 -18.27 -13.48 -5.09
C THR A 9 -19.55 -12.82 -5.58
N LEU A 10 -19.93 -13.17 -6.81
CA LEU A 10 -21.11 -12.68 -7.48
C LEU A 10 -21.93 -13.87 -7.95
N GLU A 11 -23.21 -13.85 -7.61
CA GLU A 11 -24.21 -14.83 -8.07
C GLU A 11 -25.30 -14.06 -8.80
N SER A 12 -25.60 -14.43 -10.04
CA SER A 12 -26.58 -13.71 -10.86
C SER A 12 -27.46 -14.64 -11.66
N GLN A 13 -28.74 -14.28 -11.78
CA GLN A 13 -29.71 -14.93 -12.65
C GLN A 13 -30.52 -13.87 -13.42
N PRO A 14 -30.63 -13.96 -14.75
CA PRO A 14 -31.46 -13.06 -15.55
C PRO A 14 -32.91 -13.04 -15.06
N GLY A 15 -33.47 -11.85 -14.86
CA GLY A 15 -34.85 -11.67 -14.38
C GLY A 15 -35.06 -11.92 -12.88
N VAL A 16 -34.06 -12.40 -12.15
CA VAL A 16 -34.12 -12.62 -10.69
C VAL A 16 -33.27 -11.59 -9.96
N GLY A 17 -32.09 -11.27 -10.51
CA GLY A 17 -31.19 -10.27 -9.98
C GLY A 17 -29.78 -10.80 -9.72
N THR A 18 -28.98 -9.99 -9.03
CA THR A 18 -27.58 -10.29 -8.71
C THR A 18 -27.36 -10.10 -7.21
N THR A 19 -26.67 -11.05 -6.59
CA THR A 19 -26.21 -10.99 -5.20
C THR A 19 -24.70 -10.89 -5.17
N ALA A 20 -24.18 -9.87 -4.48
CA ALA A 20 -22.77 -9.71 -4.21
C ALA A 20 -22.46 -10.06 -2.76
N ASN A 21 -21.60 -11.05 -2.56
CA ASN A 21 -21.16 -11.45 -1.22
C ASN A 21 -19.70 -11.00 -1.00
N ILE A 22 -19.47 -10.25 0.08
CA ILE A 22 -18.16 -9.71 0.43
C ILE A 22 -17.75 -10.26 1.79
N TRP A 23 -16.60 -10.91 1.86
CA TRP A 23 -16.00 -11.38 3.11
C TRP A 23 -14.73 -10.59 3.38
N ILE A 24 -14.65 -10.00 4.57
CA ILE A 24 -13.48 -9.25 5.05
C ILE A 24 -13.07 -9.86 6.39
N PRO A 25 -11.77 -10.07 6.65
CA PRO A 25 -11.30 -10.51 7.96
C PRO A 25 -11.82 -9.60 9.07
N ALA A 26 -12.41 -10.18 10.13
CA ALA A 26 -12.91 -9.40 11.27
C ALA A 26 -11.79 -8.70 12.05
N VAL A 27 -10.57 -9.21 11.94
CA VAL A 27 -9.35 -8.61 12.47
C VAL A 27 -8.30 -8.54 11.36
N PRO A 28 -7.49 -7.48 11.29
CA PRO A 28 -6.37 -7.41 10.38
C PRO A 28 -5.44 -8.61 10.58
N ARG A 29 -5.01 -9.25 9.49
CA ARG A 29 -3.96 -10.26 9.59
C ARG A 29 -2.66 -9.55 9.90
N THR A 30 -2.28 -9.55 11.17
CA THR A 30 -0.90 -9.25 11.55
C THR A 30 -0.04 -10.36 10.94
N PRO A 31 0.99 -10.04 10.14
CA PRO A 31 1.95 -11.06 9.73
C PRO A 31 2.50 -11.68 11.00
N GLU A 32 2.32 -12.99 11.14
CA GLU A 32 2.93 -13.77 12.20
C GLU A 32 4.43 -13.74 11.92
N SER A 33 5.12 -12.73 12.45
CA SER A 33 6.58 -12.70 12.49
C SER A 33 7.00 -14.01 13.12
N ALA A 34 7.72 -14.81 12.33
CA ALA A 34 8.31 -16.06 12.73
C ALA A 34 8.91 -15.90 14.14
N ARG A 35 8.32 -16.57 15.13
CA ARG A 35 8.90 -16.69 16.46
C ARG A 35 10.10 -17.62 16.35
N THR A 36 11.22 -17.10 15.86
CA THR A 36 12.53 -17.70 16.07
C THR A 36 13.12 -17.10 17.34
N GLY A 37 13.09 -17.91 18.40
CA GLY A 37 14.11 -18.03 19.45
C GLY A 37 14.82 -16.80 20.03
N ASN A 38 14.69 -16.69 21.35
CA ASN A 38 15.67 -16.18 22.32
C ASN A 38 15.79 -14.66 22.53
N GLY A 39 15.09 -14.20 23.56
CA GLY A 39 15.72 -13.52 24.70
C GLY A 39 16.68 -12.38 24.38
N ALA A 40 16.19 -11.32 23.74
CA ALA A 40 16.79 -10.00 23.85
C ALA A 40 15.66 -9.00 24.07
N THR A 41 15.79 -8.16 25.08
CA THR A 41 14.95 -6.98 25.33
C THR A 41 14.80 -6.19 24.01
N PRO A 42 13.58 -5.77 23.62
CA PRO A 42 13.43 -4.89 22.47
C PRO A 42 14.10 -3.55 22.80
N GLN A 43 15.32 -3.34 22.32
CA GLN A 43 15.83 -1.98 22.17
C GLN A 43 14.92 -1.32 21.14
N ALA A 44 14.26 -0.23 21.54
CA ALA A 44 13.56 0.62 20.59
C ALA A 44 14.54 0.98 19.46
N PRO A 45 14.14 0.85 18.18
CA PRO A 45 15.00 1.27 17.08
C PRO A 45 15.37 2.73 17.34
N SER A 46 16.67 3.01 17.42
CA SER A 46 17.13 4.39 17.49
C SER A 46 16.66 5.11 16.22
N GLU A 47 16.20 6.36 16.33
CA GLU A 47 15.76 7.15 15.16
C GLU A 47 16.81 7.25 14.06
N SER A 48 18.06 6.91 14.39
CA SER A 48 19.25 6.85 13.54
C SER A 48 19.25 5.70 12.51
N GLU A 49 18.36 4.70 12.62
CA GLU A 49 18.26 3.58 11.67
C GLU A 49 17.14 3.76 10.64
N ARG A 50 16.60 4.98 10.47
CA ARG A 50 15.75 5.26 9.31
C ARG A 50 16.59 5.08 8.04
N VAL A 51 16.40 3.95 7.36
CA VAL A 51 16.95 3.68 6.04
C VAL A 51 16.58 4.85 5.15
N ARG A 52 17.55 5.72 4.85
CA ARG A 52 17.38 6.78 3.86
C ARG A 52 17.39 6.10 2.51
N LEU A 53 16.20 5.83 1.98
CA LEU A 53 16.02 5.28 0.65
C LEU A 53 16.46 6.35 -0.35
N SER A 54 17.76 6.41 -0.64
CA SER A 54 18.33 7.40 -1.57
C SER A 54 18.07 6.92 -3.00
N CYS A 55 16.81 6.92 -3.41
CA CYS A 55 16.38 6.53 -4.74
C CYS A 55 15.47 7.59 -5.36
N ARG A 56 15.34 7.52 -6.69
CA ARG A 56 14.46 8.38 -7.47
C ARG A 56 13.20 7.59 -7.81
N VAL A 57 12.03 8.14 -7.49
CA VAL A 57 10.73 7.45 -7.60
C VAL A 57 9.77 8.29 -8.43
N LEU A 58 9.10 7.67 -9.41
CA LEU A 58 7.97 8.26 -10.13
C LEU A 58 6.67 7.72 -9.53
N VAL A 59 5.87 8.60 -8.96
CA VAL A 59 4.54 8.28 -8.41
C VAL A 59 3.48 8.69 -9.42
N VAL A 60 2.56 7.76 -9.71
CA VAL A 60 1.49 7.96 -10.69
C VAL A 60 0.16 7.61 -10.05
N ASP A 61 -0.72 8.60 -9.90
CA ASP A 61 -2.06 8.42 -9.33
C ASP A 61 -2.98 9.54 -9.85
N ASP A 62 -4.21 9.21 -10.24
CA ASP A 62 -5.19 10.16 -10.79
C ASP A 62 -5.92 10.96 -9.72
N ASP A 63 -5.86 10.53 -8.45
CA ASP A 63 -6.37 11.28 -7.32
C ASP A 63 -5.29 12.24 -6.77
N PRO A 64 -5.50 13.57 -6.81
CA PRO A 64 -4.51 14.54 -6.35
C PRO A 64 -4.16 14.41 -4.85
N LEU A 65 -5.09 13.96 -4.01
CA LEU A 65 -4.83 13.77 -2.58
C LEU A 65 -3.89 12.58 -2.36
N VAL A 66 -4.15 11.46 -3.05
CA VAL A 66 -3.32 10.24 -2.96
C VAL A 66 -1.93 10.50 -3.53
N LEU A 67 -1.85 11.13 -4.70
CA LEU A 67 -0.58 11.50 -5.34
C LEU A 67 0.30 12.36 -4.41
N ASN A 68 -0.28 13.39 -3.81
CA ASN A 68 0.46 14.30 -2.94
C ASN A 68 0.88 13.66 -1.63
N ASN A 69 -0.01 12.89 -0.99
CA ASN A 69 0.30 12.24 0.28
C ASN A 69 1.39 11.16 0.10
N THR A 70 1.29 10.35 -0.96
CA THR A 70 2.30 9.33 -1.28
C THR A 70 3.66 9.95 -1.58
N ALA A 71 3.70 11.03 -2.35
CA ALA A 71 4.93 11.74 -2.65
C ALA A 71 5.59 12.31 -1.39
N ALA A 72 4.82 12.97 -0.52
CA ALA A 72 5.35 13.53 0.73
C ALA A 72 5.94 12.44 1.64
N MET A 73 5.26 11.29 1.77
CA MET A 73 5.77 10.16 2.55
C MET A 73 7.10 9.63 2.01
N LEU A 74 7.28 9.59 0.69
CA LEU A 74 8.52 9.12 0.06
C LEU A 74 9.66 10.15 0.20
N GLU A 75 9.34 11.44 0.10
CA GLU A 75 10.30 12.53 0.35
C GLU A 75 10.81 12.50 1.79
N ASP A 76 9.91 12.29 2.77
CA ASP A 76 10.26 12.12 4.19
C ASP A 76 11.19 10.91 4.45
N LEU A 77 11.12 9.89 3.59
CA LEU A 77 12.01 8.72 3.62
C LEU A 77 13.35 8.95 2.89
N GLY A 78 13.55 10.13 2.29
CA GLY A 78 14.77 10.54 1.62
C GLY A 78 14.81 10.27 0.12
N CYS A 79 13.68 9.89 -0.49
CA CYS A 79 13.57 9.69 -1.94
C CYS A 79 13.48 11.03 -2.67
N SER A 80 13.97 11.08 -3.91
CA SER A 80 13.63 12.14 -4.86
C SER A 80 12.39 11.72 -5.64
N VAL A 81 11.31 12.51 -5.57
CA VAL A 81 10.01 12.14 -6.13
C VAL A 81 9.66 12.97 -7.37
N LEU A 82 9.22 12.29 -8.42
CA LEU A 82 8.53 12.85 -9.58
C LEU A 82 7.06 12.43 -9.50
N LYS A 83 6.15 13.31 -9.92
CA LYS A 83 4.71 13.08 -9.86
C LYS A 83 4.13 13.11 -11.27
N ALA A 84 3.19 12.23 -11.54
CA ALA A 84 2.32 12.27 -12.71
C ALA A 84 0.88 11.96 -12.28
N ASP A 85 -0.08 12.68 -12.85
CA ASP A 85 -1.51 12.46 -12.63
C ASP A 85 -2.12 11.41 -13.56
N SER A 86 -1.31 10.89 -14.49
CA SER A 86 -1.76 9.97 -15.53
C SER A 86 -0.60 9.14 -16.05
N GLY A 87 -0.91 7.94 -16.55
CA GLY A 87 0.09 7.06 -17.16
C GLY A 87 0.75 7.67 -18.40
N SER A 88 0.01 8.46 -19.19
CA SER A 88 0.56 9.18 -20.35
C SER A 88 1.62 10.19 -19.94
N LEU A 89 1.33 11.04 -18.95
CA LEU A 89 2.29 12.01 -18.44
C LEU A 89 3.49 11.32 -17.78
N ALA A 90 3.25 10.20 -17.08
CA ALA A 90 4.33 9.40 -16.49
C ALA A 90 5.33 8.90 -17.53
N LEU A 91 4.84 8.43 -18.68
CA LEU A 91 5.69 7.96 -19.78
C LEU A 91 6.49 9.10 -20.43
N GLU A 92 5.98 10.32 -20.45
CA GLU A 92 6.72 11.50 -20.94
C GLU A 92 7.88 11.92 -20.01
N ILE A 93 7.82 11.53 -18.73
CA ILE A 93 8.81 11.85 -17.69
C ILE A 93 10.00 10.86 -17.67
N LEU A 94 9.81 9.63 -18.18
CA LEU A 94 10.85 8.58 -18.24
C LEU A 94 11.93 8.87 -19.29
#